data_AF-A0A7V1YK23-F1
#
_entry.id   AF-A0A7V1YK23-F1
#
_cell.length_a   1.000
_cell.length_b   1.000
_cell.length_c   1.000
_cell.angle_alpha   90.00
_cell.angle_beta   90.00
_cell.angle_gamma   90.00
#
_symmetry.space_group_name_H-M   'P 1'
#
loop_
_entity.id
_entity.type
_entity.pdbx_description
1 polymer ?
#
loop_
_entity_poly.entity_id
_entity_poly.type
_entity_poly.pdbx_seq_one_letter_code
_entity_poly.pdbx_strand_id
1 'polypeptide(L)'
;MHVGHWFGNVLNMVRLQDEHEAFYFIADWHMLTTHYDRTAELPGFVRELVLDLLAAGIDPNRATLYRQSDVPEVAELTLLLGMITPLGWLERVPTYKERLRDLSERESASYGLLGYPLLQTVDIVIVKGELVPVGEDQVPHLELAREIVRRFNRLYGEVLVEPQALLSPSPLVPGSDGRKMSKSFDNAIWVRDDEEAIRARVRSFITDPKKIRRGDPGRPEICPIFALHRLFSEDILAWTEENCRSGALGCVECKGNLADRIVEYFRPFRERRAELEANPGIADEVLAAGRARVRPIVEDTMKAVRDAMRFA
;
A
#
# COMPACT_ATOMS: atom_id res chain seq x y z
N MET A 1 -9.52 1.35 -0.44
CA MET A 1 -8.51 1.52 0.64
C MET A 1 -9.10 1.20 2.02
N HIS A 2 -8.30 0.75 3.01
CA HIS A 2 -8.75 0.50 4.41
C HIS A 2 -7.86 1.21 5.43
N VAL A 3 -8.28 1.29 6.69
CA VAL A 3 -7.57 2.04 7.76
C VAL A 3 -6.09 1.63 7.90
N GLY A 4 -5.79 0.33 7.79
CA GLY A 4 -4.39 -0.13 7.76
C GLY A 4 -3.54 0.48 6.65
N HIS A 5 -4.07 0.65 5.42
CA HIS A 5 -3.36 1.33 4.33
C HIS A 5 -3.21 2.83 4.62
N TRP A 6 -4.24 3.44 5.21
CA TRP A 6 -4.26 4.87 5.54
C TRP A 6 -3.07 5.26 6.43
N PHE A 7 -2.97 4.63 7.61
CA PHE A 7 -1.90 4.90 8.56
C PHE A 7 -0.56 4.26 8.18
N GLY A 8 -0.59 3.15 7.44
CA GLY A 8 0.64 2.44 7.10
C GLY A 8 1.39 3.00 5.90
N ASN A 9 0.69 3.67 4.97
CA ASN A 9 1.32 4.16 3.74
C ASN A 9 0.78 5.52 3.29
N VAL A 10 -0.55 5.72 3.24
CA VAL A 10 -1.11 6.89 2.54
C VAL A 10 -0.78 8.21 3.22
N LEU A 11 -0.84 8.30 4.55
CA LEU A 11 -0.38 9.50 5.26
C LEU A 11 1.09 9.81 5.00
N ASN A 12 1.93 8.77 4.87
CA ASN A 12 3.33 8.93 4.53
C ASN A 12 3.51 9.42 3.08
N MET A 13 2.74 8.90 2.13
CA MET A 13 2.72 9.41 0.75
C MET A 13 2.33 10.90 0.72
N VAL A 14 1.27 11.27 1.45
CA VAL A 14 0.81 12.67 1.53
C VAL A 14 1.88 13.59 2.11
N ARG A 15 2.69 13.10 3.06
CA ARG A 15 3.83 13.86 3.60
C ARG A 15 5.00 13.93 2.61
N LEU A 16 5.36 12.81 1.98
CA LEU A 16 6.54 12.71 1.13
C LEU A 16 6.42 13.51 -0.18
N GLN A 17 5.20 13.71 -0.70
CA GLN A 17 5.00 14.60 -1.85
C GLN A 17 5.42 16.06 -1.58
N ASP A 18 5.53 16.45 -0.30
CA ASP A 18 5.91 17.80 0.12
C ASP A 18 7.42 17.93 0.32
N GLU A 19 8.08 16.82 0.61
CA GLU A 19 9.50 16.74 0.96
C GLU A 19 10.38 16.32 -0.23
N HIS A 20 9.80 15.63 -1.23
CA HIS A 20 10.52 15.02 -2.34
C HIS A 20 9.77 15.13 -3.67
N GLU A 21 10.49 14.93 -4.77
CA GLU A 21 9.85 14.61 -6.06
C GLU A 21 9.29 13.19 -6.00
N ALA A 22 7.97 13.09 -5.80
CA ALA A 22 7.30 11.83 -5.53
C ALA A 22 6.69 11.21 -6.79
N PHE A 23 6.99 9.94 -7.03
CA PHE A 23 6.37 9.09 -8.04
C PHE A 23 5.51 8.05 -7.36
N TYR A 24 4.21 8.11 -7.62
CA TYR A 24 3.24 7.12 -7.16
C TYR A 24 2.59 6.48 -8.37
N PHE A 25 2.38 5.16 -8.32
CA PHE A 25 1.80 4.47 -9.45
C PHE A 25 0.74 3.45 -9.04
N ILE A 26 -0.21 3.26 -9.95
CA ILE A 26 -1.21 2.20 -9.87
C ILE A 26 -0.64 0.97 -10.56
N ALA A 27 -0.29 -0.03 -9.76
CA ALA A 27 0.42 -1.25 -10.15
C ALA A 27 -0.52 -2.29 -10.81
N ASP A 28 -1.08 -1.97 -11.98
CA ASP A 28 -2.07 -2.82 -12.63
C ASP A 28 -1.50 -4.11 -13.25
N TRP A 29 -0.25 -4.12 -13.72
CA TRP A 29 0.39 -5.39 -14.11
C TRP A 29 0.76 -6.28 -12.93
N HIS A 30 1.11 -5.70 -11.78
CA HIS A 30 1.32 -6.50 -10.56
C HIS A 30 0.05 -7.26 -10.14
N MET A 31 -1.13 -6.69 -10.36
CA MET A 31 -2.39 -7.38 -10.08
C MET A 31 -2.50 -8.69 -10.89
N LEU A 32 -2.06 -8.68 -12.15
CA LEU A 32 -2.12 -9.85 -13.04
C LEU A 32 -1.25 -11.01 -12.56
N THR A 33 -0.28 -10.78 -11.68
CA THR A 33 0.56 -11.86 -11.14
C THR A 33 -0.22 -12.83 -10.24
N THR A 34 -1.36 -12.38 -9.69
CA THR A 34 -2.22 -13.15 -8.78
C THR A 34 -3.70 -13.18 -9.18
N HIS A 35 -4.15 -12.30 -10.09
CA HIS A 35 -5.54 -12.17 -10.51
C HIS A 35 -5.67 -12.06 -12.05
N TYR A 36 -4.85 -12.83 -12.79
CA TYR A 36 -4.85 -12.82 -14.26
C TYR A 36 -6.19 -13.26 -14.88
N ASP A 37 -7.02 -13.98 -14.13
CA ASP A 37 -8.33 -14.49 -14.51
C ASP A 37 -9.48 -13.51 -14.19
N ARG A 38 -9.21 -12.43 -13.45
CA ARG A 38 -10.21 -11.45 -12.97
C ARG A 38 -9.92 -10.03 -13.44
N THR A 39 -9.74 -9.85 -14.75
CA THR A 39 -9.35 -8.56 -15.34
C THR A 39 -10.51 -7.60 -15.59
N ALA A 40 -11.76 -8.09 -15.63
CA ALA A 40 -12.93 -7.25 -15.88
C ALA A 40 -13.14 -6.15 -14.83
N GLU A 41 -12.70 -6.38 -13.59
CA GLU A 41 -12.83 -5.43 -12.48
C GLU A 41 -11.70 -4.39 -12.44
N LEU A 42 -10.62 -4.61 -13.20
CA LEU A 42 -9.40 -3.80 -13.12
C LEU A 42 -9.63 -2.31 -13.41
N PRO A 43 -10.38 -1.90 -14.46
CA PRO A 43 -10.62 -0.47 -14.70
C PRO A 43 -11.33 0.21 -13.53
N GLY A 44 -12.27 -0.50 -12.89
CA GLY A 44 -12.95 -0.05 -11.69
C GLY A 44 -11.98 0.14 -10.54
N PHE A 45 -11.13 -0.85 -10.25
CA PHE A 45 -10.13 -0.75 -9.17
C PHE A 45 -9.13 0.38 -9.37
N VAL A 46 -8.67 0.60 -10.60
CA VAL A 46 -7.77 1.71 -10.94
C VAL A 46 -8.43 3.04 -10.64
N ARG A 47 -9.65 3.25 -11.15
CA ARG A 47 -10.44 4.47 -10.91
C ARG A 47 -10.61 4.71 -9.41
N GLU A 48 -11.08 3.69 -8.69
CA GLU A 48 -11.36 3.77 -7.27
C GLU A 48 -10.11 4.14 -6.45
N LEU A 49 -8.95 3.57 -6.79
CA LEU A 49 -7.71 3.86 -6.10
C LEU A 49 -7.21 5.28 -6.38
N VAL A 50 -7.36 5.78 -7.61
CA VAL A 50 -7.05 7.18 -7.92
C VAL A 50 -7.92 8.13 -7.10
N LEU A 51 -9.24 7.90 -7.06
CA LEU A 51 -10.15 8.71 -6.25
C LEU A 51 -9.82 8.66 -4.76
N ASP A 52 -9.50 7.47 -4.24
CA ASP A 52 -9.08 7.28 -2.85
C ASP A 52 -7.79 8.08 -2.54
N LEU A 53 -6.79 8.06 -3.42
CA LEU A 53 -5.54 8.80 -3.20
C LEU A 53 -5.73 10.32 -3.29
N LEU A 54 -6.51 10.80 -4.26
CA LEU A 54 -6.85 12.23 -4.38
C LEU A 54 -7.62 12.73 -3.17
N ALA A 55 -8.63 11.96 -2.71
CA ALA A 55 -9.40 12.29 -1.52
C ALA A 55 -8.57 12.25 -0.23
N ALA A 56 -7.53 11.42 -0.20
CA ALA A 56 -6.59 11.36 0.91
C ALA A 56 -5.62 12.55 0.96
N GLY A 57 -5.51 13.33 -0.12
CA GLY A 57 -4.66 14.53 -0.19
C GLY A 57 -3.43 14.38 -1.08
N ILE A 58 -3.33 13.32 -1.90
CA ILE A 58 -2.33 13.30 -2.98
C ILE A 58 -2.71 14.35 -4.01
N ASP A 59 -1.83 15.31 -4.24
CA ASP A 59 -1.99 16.38 -5.22
C ASP A 59 -1.21 16.05 -6.49
N PRO A 60 -1.89 15.80 -7.63
CA PRO A 60 -1.24 15.53 -8.92
C PRO A 60 -0.33 16.66 -9.43
N ASN A 61 -0.41 17.85 -8.84
CA ASN A 61 0.50 18.95 -9.15
C ASN A 61 1.83 18.85 -8.40
N ARG A 62 1.86 18.15 -7.26
CA ARG A 62 3.01 18.01 -6.37
C ARG A 62 3.69 16.65 -6.52
N ALA A 63 2.90 15.60 -6.74
CA ALA A 63 3.38 14.26 -7.04
C ALA A 63 2.96 13.80 -8.44
N THR A 64 3.77 12.95 -9.06
CA THR A 64 3.41 12.28 -10.31
C THR A 64 2.66 10.99 -10.00
N LEU A 65 1.35 10.98 -10.27
CA LEU A 65 0.49 9.80 -10.14
C LEU A 65 0.18 9.20 -11.52
N TYR A 66 0.64 7.98 -11.79
CA TYR A 66 0.47 7.33 -13.11
C TYR A 66 0.04 5.86 -13.00
N ARG A 67 -0.34 5.24 -14.11
CA ARG A 67 -0.66 3.81 -14.18
C ARG A 67 0.54 3.05 -14.76
N GLN A 68 0.89 1.92 -14.17
CA GLN A 68 2.05 1.13 -14.60
C GLN A 68 1.97 0.77 -16.09
N SER A 69 0.82 0.28 -16.56
CA SER A 69 0.62 -0.09 -17.97
C SER A 69 0.66 1.07 -18.98
N ASP A 70 0.64 2.34 -18.53
CA ASP A 70 0.81 3.49 -19.42
C ASP A 70 2.29 3.73 -19.81
N VAL A 71 3.19 2.98 -19.18
CA VAL A 71 4.64 3.00 -19.34
C VAL A 71 5.12 1.65 -19.92
N PRO A 72 4.95 1.39 -21.23
CA PRO A 72 5.29 0.11 -21.85
C PRO A 72 6.76 -0.28 -21.70
N GLU A 73 7.64 0.70 -21.48
CA GLU A 73 9.06 0.53 -21.21
C GLU A 73 9.33 -0.30 -19.95
N VAL A 74 8.40 -0.34 -18.99
CA VAL A 74 8.48 -1.24 -17.83
C VAL A 74 8.54 -2.70 -18.30
N ALA A 75 7.80 -3.08 -19.35
CA ALA A 75 7.85 -4.45 -19.89
C ALA A 75 9.19 -4.74 -20.58
N GLU A 76 9.71 -3.78 -21.36
CA GLU A 76 11.02 -3.90 -22.02
C GLU A 76 12.14 -4.03 -20.98
N LEU A 77 12.19 -3.16 -19.98
CA LEU A 77 13.23 -3.22 -18.97
C LEU A 77 13.11 -4.48 -18.10
N THR A 78 11.89 -4.97 -17.85
CA THR A 78 11.68 -6.26 -17.17
C THR A 78 12.28 -7.42 -17.97
N LEU A 79 12.09 -7.43 -19.29
CA LEU A 79 12.71 -8.43 -20.16
C LEU A 79 14.24 -8.36 -20.09
N LEU A 80 14.82 -7.16 -20.23
CA LEU A 80 16.26 -6.95 -20.23
C LEU A 80 16.91 -7.34 -18.89
N LEU A 81 16.36 -6.88 -17.77
CA LEU A 81 16.85 -7.25 -16.45
C LEU A 81 16.61 -8.73 -16.14
N GLY A 82 15.57 -9.33 -16.73
CA GLY A 82 15.31 -10.76 -16.64
C GLY A 82 16.44 -11.62 -17.21
N MET A 83 17.10 -11.16 -18.28
CA MET A 83 18.23 -11.88 -18.90
C MET A 83 19.47 -11.95 -18.01
N ILE A 84 19.61 -11.03 -17.04
CA ILE A 84 20.76 -10.98 -16.13
C ILE A 84 20.43 -11.42 -14.70
N THR A 85 19.16 -11.73 -14.39
CA THR A 85 18.71 -12.07 -13.04
C THR A 85 18.63 -13.60 -12.86
N PRO A 86 19.47 -14.21 -12.01
CA PRO A 86 19.39 -15.65 -11.76
C PRO A 86 18.07 -16.05 -11.08
N LEU A 87 17.47 -17.18 -11.50
CA LEU A 87 16.22 -17.68 -10.93
C LEU A 87 16.29 -17.87 -9.40
N GLY A 88 17.41 -18.38 -8.89
CA GLY A 88 17.61 -18.60 -7.45
C GLY A 88 17.57 -17.31 -6.62
N TRP A 89 17.72 -16.12 -7.24
CA TRP A 89 17.53 -14.84 -6.55
C TRP A 89 16.06 -14.50 -6.34
N LEU A 90 15.20 -14.91 -7.27
CA LEU A 90 13.75 -14.72 -7.20
C LEU A 90 13.12 -15.74 -6.25
N GLU A 91 13.52 -17.00 -6.34
CA GLU A 91 12.99 -18.11 -5.53
C GLU A 91 13.25 -17.96 -4.02
N ARG A 92 14.29 -17.20 -3.64
CA ARG A 92 14.63 -16.97 -2.23
C ARG A 92 13.86 -15.83 -1.57
N VAL A 93 13.13 -15.01 -2.34
CA VAL A 93 12.34 -13.89 -1.78
C VAL A 93 11.25 -14.46 -0.86
N PRO A 94 11.20 -14.05 0.43
CA PRO A 94 10.28 -14.66 1.41
C PRO A 94 8.81 -14.61 1.01
N THR A 95 8.34 -13.47 0.49
CA THR A 95 6.94 -13.31 0.09
C THR A 95 6.55 -14.20 -1.08
N TYR A 96 7.48 -14.53 -1.99
CA TYR A 96 7.21 -15.51 -3.04
C TYR A 96 6.90 -16.88 -2.43
N LYS A 97 7.71 -17.32 -1.45
CA LYS A 97 7.48 -18.59 -0.74
C LYS A 97 6.18 -18.60 0.05
N GLU A 98 5.79 -17.48 0.64
CA GLU A 98 4.50 -17.33 1.32
C GLU A 98 3.35 -17.45 0.33
N ARG A 99 3.42 -16.72 -0.80
CA ARG A 99 2.40 -16.82 -1.86
C ARG A 99 2.27 -18.22 -2.43
N LEU A 100 3.38 -18.94 -2.60
CA LEU A 100 3.35 -20.34 -3.04
C LEU A 100 2.60 -21.26 -2.05
N ARG A 101 2.63 -20.97 -0.75
CA ARG A 101 1.88 -21.74 0.26
C ARG A 101 0.41 -21.40 0.26
N ASP A 102 0.07 -20.17 -0.12
CA ASP A 102 -1.32 -19.69 -0.23
C ASP A 102 -1.99 -20.15 -1.54
N LEU A 103 -1.22 -20.56 -2.55
CA LEU A 103 -1.77 -21.14 -3.78
C LEU A 103 -2.53 -22.42 -3.45
N SER A 104 -3.70 -22.56 -4.05
CA SER A 104 -4.48 -23.79 -3.93
C SER A 104 -3.73 -24.97 -4.56
N GLU A 105 -3.99 -26.21 -4.11
CA GLU A 105 -3.37 -27.42 -4.69
C GLU A 105 -3.58 -27.57 -6.22
N ARG A 106 -4.50 -26.79 -6.80
CA ARG A 106 -4.85 -26.81 -8.23
C ARG A 106 -4.16 -25.72 -9.04
N GLU A 107 -3.45 -24.79 -8.41
CA GLU A 107 -2.78 -23.68 -9.07
C GLU A 107 -1.26 -23.87 -9.04
N SER A 108 -0.65 -23.82 -10.22
CA SER A 108 0.81 -23.79 -10.34
C SER A 108 1.32 -22.36 -10.25
N ALA A 109 2.54 -22.20 -9.72
CA ALA A 109 3.23 -20.92 -9.72
C ALA A 109 3.38 -20.40 -11.16
N SER A 110 2.82 -19.23 -11.46
CA SER A 110 2.98 -18.63 -12.78
C SER A 110 4.37 -18.00 -12.92
N TYR A 111 4.87 -17.91 -14.16
CA TYR A 111 6.09 -17.14 -14.46
C TYR A 111 5.97 -15.68 -13.98
N GLY A 112 4.78 -15.08 -14.11
CA GLY A 112 4.50 -13.73 -13.63
C GLY A 112 4.63 -13.60 -12.11
N LEU A 113 4.16 -14.60 -11.35
CA LEU A 113 4.31 -14.61 -9.89
C LEU A 113 5.77 -14.77 -9.47
N LEU A 114 6.56 -15.61 -10.15
CA LEU A 114 8.00 -15.71 -9.88
C LEU A 114 8.74 -14.41 -10.25
N GLY A 115 8.36 -13.78 -11.35
CA GLY A 115 8.98 -12.56 -11.88
C GLY A 115 8.54 -11.26 -11.21
N TYR A 116 7.51 -11.26 -10.36
CA TYR A 116 6.97 -10.03 -9.76
C TYR A 116 8.02 -9.18 -9.01
N PRO A 117 8.99 -9.74 -8.25
CA PRO A 117 9.99 -8.93 -7.56
C PRO A 117 10.95 -8.22 -8.53
N LEU A 118 11.18 -8.82 -9.70
CA LEU A 118 11.94 -8.20 -10.79
C LEU A 118 11.13 -7.06 -11.43
N LEU A 119 9.84 -7.27 -11.67
CA LEU A 119 8.93 -6.22 -12.16
C LEU A 119 8.92 -5.02 -11.19
N GLN A 120 8.85 -5.28 -9.88
CA GLN A 120 8.94 -4.25 -8.84
C GLN A 120 10.28 -3.51 -8.85
N THR A 121 11.39 -4.22 -9.11
CA THR A 121 12.71 -3.59 -9.29
C THR A 121 12.68 -2.60 -10.45
N VAL A 122 12.06 -3.00 -11.57
CA VAL A 122 11.91 -2.14 -12.75
C VAL A 122 11.11 -0.89 -12.46
N ASP A 123 9.97 -1.02 -11.76
CA ASP A 123 9.14 0.13 -11.39
C ASP A 123 9.91 1.19 -10.59
N ILE A 124 10.87 0.75 -9.75
CA ILE A 124 11.74 1.64 -8.96
C ILE A 124 12.78 2.32 -9.85
N VAL A 125 13.53 1.55 -10.64
CA VAL A 125 14.71 2.06 -11.34
C VAL A 125 14.36 2.84 -12.61
N ILE A 126 13.20 2.58 -13.22
CA ILE A 126 12.80 3.24 -14.48
C ILE A 126 12.59 4.75 -14.30
N VAL A 127 12.17 5.17 -13.10
CA VAL A 127 12.05 6.57 -12.68
C VAL A 127 13.28 7.06 -11.89
N LYS A 128 14.37 6.28 -11.87
CA LYS A 128 15.60 6.57 -11.10
C LYS A 128 15.33 6.77 -9.60
N GLY A 129 14.44 5.97 -9.01
CA GLY A 129 14.05 6.11 -7.61
C GLY A 129 15.21 5.92 -6.63
N GLU A 130 15.62 7.00 -5.96
CA GLU A 130 16.69 6.99 -4.95
C GLU A 130 16.21 6.53 -3.57
N LEU A 131 15.00 6.93 -3.18
CA LEU A 131 14.38 6.62 -1.89
C LEU A 131 13.06 5.89 -2.13
N VAL A 132 12.91 4.69 -1.55
CA VAL A 132 11.70 3.88 -1.68
C VAL A 132 11.05 3.70 -0.30
N PRO A 133 9.87 4.28 -0.06
CA PRO A 133 9.12 4.06 1.17
C PRO A 133 8.69 2.59 1.27
N VAL A 134 9.20 1.89 2.27
CA VAL A 134 8.93 0.46 2.46
C VAL A 134 8.69 0.13 3.92
N GLY A 135 7.79 -0.83 4.17
CA GLY A 135 7.69 -1.53 5.44
C GLY A 135 8.81 -2.57 5.59
N GLU A 136 9.03 -3.04 6.82
CA GLU A 136 10.05 -4.08 7.10
C GLU A 136 9.84 -5.35 6.26
N ASP A 137 8.59 -5.69 5.93
CA ASP A 137 8.22 -6.85 5.12
C ASP A 137 8.64 -6.73 3.64
N GLN A 138 8.91 -5.52 3.15
CA GLN A 138 9.30 -5.25 1.75
C GLN A 138 10.81 -5.02 1.59
N VAL A 139 11.58 -5.01 2.69
CA VAL A 139 13.05 -4.88 2.64
C VAL A 139 13.70 -5.97 1.76
N PRO A 140 13.26 -7.25 1.78
CA PRO A 140 13.84 -8.27 0.89
C PRO A 140 13.70 -7.95 -0.60
N HIS A 141 12.61 -7.30 -1.03
CA HIS A 141 12.42 -6.87 -2.42
C HIS A 141 13.38 -5.76 -2.80
N LEU A 142 13.58 -4.82 -1.89
CA LEU A 142 14.50 -3.72 -2.13
C LEU A 142 15.95 -4.21 -2.18
N GLU A 143 16.34 -5.17 -1.35
CA GLU A 143 17.68 -5.79 -1.44
C GLU A 143 17.89 -6.52 -2.76
N LEU A 144 16.87 -7.23 -3.26
CA LEU A 144 16.91 -7.82 -4.60
C LEU A 144 17.09 -6.73 -5.68
N ALA A 145 16.35 -5.63 -5.59
CA ALA A 145 16.47 -4.52 -6.54
C ALA A 145 17.90 -3.98 -6.56
N ARG A 146 18.51 -3.77 -5.39
CA ARG A 146 19.91 -3.31 -5.26
C ARG A 146 20.90 -4.31 -5.85
N GLU A 147 20.71 -5.61 -5.64
CA GLU A 147 21.57 -6.64 -6.23
C GLU A 147 21.50 -6.67 -7.76
N ILE A 148 20.30 -6.51 -8.33
CA ILE A 148 20.07 -6.45 -9.78
C ILE A 148 20.71 -5.18 -10.35
N VAL A 149 20.51 -4.02 -9.72
CA VAL A 149 21.13 -2.74 -10.13
C VAL A 149 22.65 -2.85 -10.15
N ARG A 150 23.28 -3.31 -9.06
CA ARG A 150 24.74 -3.51 -9.01
C ARG A 150 25.23 -4.48 -10.08
N ARG A 151 24.45 -5.52 -10.38
CA ARG A 151 24.80 -6.48 -11.44
C ARG A 151 24.73 -5.83 -12.82
N PHE A 152 23.67 -5.09 -13.12
CA PHE A 152 23.54 -4.33 -14.36
C PHE A 152 24.72 -3.35 -14.52
N ASN A 153 24.99 -2.53 -13.50
CA ASN A 153 26.02 -1.51 -13.58
C ASN A 153 27.43 -2.10 -13.75
N ARG A 154 27.73 -3.23 -13.12
CA ARG A 154 28.99 -3.96 -13.34
C ARG A 154 29.15 -4.52 -14.75
N LEU A 155 28.06 -4.90 -15.40
CA LEU A 155 28.09 -5.50 -16.74
C LEU A 155 28.13 -4.44 -17.84
N TYR A 156 27.39 -3.34 -17.68
CA TYR A 156 27.11 -2.39 -18.76
C TYR A 156 27.55 -0.95 -18.46
N GLY A 157 27.92 -0.62 -17.22
CA GLY A 157 28.31 0.72 -16.77
C GLY A 157 27.30 1.34 -15.79
N GLU A 158 27.73 2.34 -15.02
CA GLU A 158 26.92 3.02 -14.01
C GLU A 158 25.76 3.83 -14.64
N VAL A 159 24.60 3.18 -14.80
CA VAL A 159 23.40 3.76 -15.44
C VAL A 159 22.20 3.74 -14.50
N LEU A 160 21.96 2.62 -13.82
CA LEU A 160 20.83 2.49 -12.92
C LEU A 160 21.20 2.98 -11.53
N VAL A 161 20.26 3.68 -10.88
CA VAL A 161 20.42 4.20 -9.52
C VAL A 161 20.12 3.10 -8.51
N GLU A 162 21.00 2.90 -7.53
CA GLU A 162 20.78 1.92 -6.45
C GLU A 162 19.82 2.51 -5.39
N PRO A 163 18.61 1.95 -5.23
CA PRO A 163 17.60 2.52 -4.34
C PRO A 163 17.92 2.28 -2.86
N GLN A 164 17.57 3.23 -2.01
CA GLN A 164 17.69 3.15 -0.56
C GLN A 164 16.30 3.02 0.10
N ALA A 165 16.26 2.30 1.22
CA ALA A 165 15.03 2.15 1.99
C ALA A 165 14.72 3.45 2.73
N LEU A 166 13.50 3.94 2.57
CA LEU A 166 12.92 4.93 3.49
C LEU A 166 11.97 4.19 4.44
N LEU A 167 12.54 3.65 5.52
CA LEU A 167 11.78 2.94 6.53
C LEU A 167 10.80 3.89 7.21
N SER A 168 9.52 3.59 7.05
CA SER A 168 8.45 4.38 7.66
C SER A 168 7.96 3.66 8.91
N PRO A 169 7.83 4.35 10.06
CA PRO A 169 7.21 3.76 11.24
C PRO A 169 5.72 3.56 10.95
N SER A 170 5.37 2.43 10.35
CA SER A 170 3.98 2.06 10.11
C SER A 170 3.48 1.31 11.35
N PRO A 171 2.60 1.90 12.17
CA PRO A 171 2.01 1.15 13.27
C PRO A 171 1.26 -0.06 12.71
N LEU A 172 1.42 -1.21 13.36
CA LEU A 172 0.59 -2.37 13.06
C LEU A 172 -0.87 -2.02 13.45
N VAL A 173 -1.71 -1.76 12.45
CA VAL A 173 -3.13 -1.49 12.68
C VAL A 173 -3.87 -2.83 12.78
N PRO A 174 -4.47 -3.17 13.93
CA PRO A 174 -5.19 -4.43 14.06
C PRO A 174 -6.57 -4.36 13.39
N GLY A 175 -7.00 -5.50 12.84
CA GLY A 175 -8.37 -5.72 12.37
C GLY A 175 -9.29 -6.20 13.49
N SER A 176 -10.53 -6.53 13.11
CA SER A 176 -11.60 -6.93 14.04
C SER A 176 -11.29 -8.19 14.86
N ASP A 177 -10.33 -8.99 14.43
CA ASP A 177 -9.87 -10.22 15.08
C ASP A 177 -8.51 -10.07 15.79
N GLY A 178 -7.98 -8.85 15.88
CA GLY A 178 -6.68 -8.54 16.49
C GLY A 178 -5.45 -8.89 15.64
N ARG A 179 -5.61 -9.55 14.49
CA ARG A 179 -4.52 -9.74 13.51
C ARG A 179 -4.29 -8.44 12.74
N LYS A 180 -3.22 -8.36 11.93
CA LYS A 180 -3.01 -7.21 11.00
C LYS A 180 -4.27 -6.99 10.16
N MET A 181 -4.70 -5.74 10.06
CA MET A 181 -5.84 -5.38 9.22
C MET A 181 -5.54 -5.71 7.75
N SER A 182 -6.39 -6.53 7.13
CA SER A 182 -6.25 -6.98 5.75
C SER A 182 -7.62 -7.24 5.12
N LYS A 183 -7.73 -6.98 3.82
CA LYS A 183 -8.88 -7.41 3.00
C LYS A 183 -9.06 -8.94 3.04
N SER A 184 -7.98 -9.71 2.99
CA SER A 184 -8.03 -11.18 2.88
C SER A 184 -8.58 -11.86 4.13
N PHE A 185 -8.45 -11.22 5.30
CA PHE A 185 -8.97 -11.75 6.56
C PHE A 185 -10.39 -11.27 6.87
N ASP A 186 -11.00 -10.47 5.98
CA ASP A 186 -12.30 -9.80 6.20
C ASP A 186 -12.40 -9.14 7.59
N ASN A 187 -11.30 -8.54 8.04
CA ASN A 187 -11.18 -7.94 9.36
C ASN A 187 -11.00 -6.41 9.31
N ALA A 188 -11.22 -5.81 8.14
CA ALA A 188 -10.89 -4.42 7.85
C ALA A 188 -12.05 -3.44 8.11
N ILE A 189 -11.69 -2.22 8.48
CA ILE A 189 -12.57 -1.04 8.42
C ILE A 189 -12.20 -0.29 7.14
N TRP A 190 -13.15 -0.09 6.23
CA TRP A 190 -12.88 0.64 4.98
C TRP A 190 -13.04 2.14 5.22
N VAL A 191 -12.14 2.93 4.65
CA VAL A 191 -12.17 4.40 4.80
C VAL A 191 -13.37 5.04 4.07
N ARG A 192 -13.95 4.29 3.13
CA ARG A 192 -15.13 4.69 2.35
C ARG A 192 -16.45 4.28 3.02
N ASP A 193 -16.41 3.42 4.04
CA ASP A 193 -17.62 2.94 4.69
C ASP A 193 -18.41 4.12 5.27
N ASP A 194 -19.74 4.04 5.18
CA ASP A 194 -20.62 4.98 5.86
C ASP A 194 -20.60 4.77 7.38
N GLU A 195 -21.32 5.64 8.10
CA GLU A 195 -21.40 5.57 9.56
C GLU A 195 -21.96 4.22 10.05
N GLU A 196 -22.99 3.69 9.39
CA GLU A 196 -23.63 2.44 9.81
C GLU A 196 -22.65 1.27 9.68
N ALA A 197 -21.97 1.17 8.54
CA ALA A 197 -20.98 0.14 8.25
C ALA A 197 -19.77 0.23 9.19
N ILE A 198 -19.24 1.44 9.45
CA ILE A 198 -18.15 1.63 10.42
C ILE A 198 -18.58 1.17 11.81
N ARG A 199 -19.74 1.62 12.29
CA ARG A 199 -20.25 1.23 13.61
C ARG A 199 -20.47 -0.27 13.69
N ALA A 200 -21.05 -0.89 12.66
CA ALA A 200 -21.24 -2.34 12.60
C ALA A 200 -19.91 -3.09 12.65
N ARG A 201 -18.92 -2.63 11.89
CA ARG A 201 -17.58 -3.22 11.87
C ARG A 201 -16.89 -3.05 13.22
N VAL A 202 -16.87 -1.87 13.83
CA VAL A 202 -16.28 -1.64 15.17
C VAL A 202 -16.97 -2.47 16.25
N ARG A 203 -18.30 -2.68 16.16
CA ARG A 203 -19.04 -3.57 17.07
C ARG A 203 -18.53 -5.01 17.03
N SER A 204 -18.10 -5.52 15.87
CA SER A 204 -17.63 -6.91 15.72
C SER A 204 -16.23 -7.18 16.26
N PHE A 205 -15.46 -6.14 16.61
CA PHE A 205 -14.09 -6.30 17.09
C PHE A 205 -14.01 -7.16 18.35
N ILE A 206 -13.02 -8.04 18.43
CA ILE A 206 -12.67 -8.68 19.69
C ILE A 206 -12.16 -7.63 20.70
N THR A 207 -12.31 -7.93 21.98
CA THR A 207 -11.78 -7.11 23.08
C THR A 207 -11.00 -8.00 24.05
N ASP A 208 -10.66 -7.50 25.24
CA ASP A 208 -10.02 -8.34 26.25
C ASP A 208 -10.95 -9.51 26.63
N PRO A 209 -10.56 -10.77 26.39
CA PRO A 209 -11.40 -11.93 26.71
C PRO A 209 -11.69 -12.10 28.20
N LYS A 210 -10.93 -11.45 29.09
CA LYS A 210 -11.16 -11.47 30.54
C LYS A 210 -12.15 -10.41 31.02
N LYS A 211 -12.45 -9.39 30.21
CA LYS A 211 -13.43 -8.35 30.54
C LYS A 211 -14.81 -8.75 30.01
N ILE A 212 -15.51 -9.59 30.75
CA ILE A 212 -16.78 -10.20 30.30
C ILE A 212 -17.93 -9.20 30.43
N ARG A 213 -17.94 -8.38 31.48
CA ARG A 213 -18.99 -7.38 31.75
C ARG A 213 -18.44 -6.06 32.27
N ARG A 214 -19.30 -5.04 32.31
CA ARG A 214 -19.01 -3.77 32.99
C ARG A 214 -18.70 -4.06 34.47
N GLY A 215 -17.69 -3.37 35.01
CA GLY A 215 -17.15 -3.63 36.35
C GLY A 215 -15.93 -4.55 36.36
N ASP A 216 -15.76 -5.43 35.36
CA ASP A 216 -14.54 -6.23 35.25
C ASP A 216 -13.37 -5.35 34.75
N PRO A 217 -12.18 -5.41 35.36
CA PRO A 217 -11.02 -4.67 34.89
C PRO A 217 -10.53 -5.19 33.54
N GLY A 218 -10.18 -4.28 32.62
CA GLY A 218 -9.65 -4.62 31.30
C GLY A 218 -8.14 -4.39 31.18
N ARG A 219 -7.54 -4.98 30.13
CA ARG A 219 -6.14 -4.78 29.73
C ARG A 219 -6.10 -4.10 28.36
N PRO A 220 -5.97 -2.76 28.31
CA PRO A 220 -5.91 -2.00 27.06
C PRO A 220 -4.81 -2.48 26.08
N GLU A 221 -3.70 -3.00 26.60
CA GLU A 221 -2.49 -3.37 25.86
C GLU A 221 -2.72 -4.50 24.86
N ILE A 222 -3.68 -5.38 25.14
CA ILE A 222 -4.00 -6.53 24.31
C ILE A 222 -5.30 -6.32 23.51
N CYS A 223 -5.91 -5.14 23.63
CA CYS A 223 -7.23 -4.87 23.08
C CYS A 223 -7.10 -4.13 21.74
N PRO A 224 -7.57 -4.72 20.62
CA PRO A 224 -7.56 -4.06 19.31
C PRO A 224 -8.29 -2.72 19.28
N ILE A 225 -9.38 -2.59 20.05
CA ILE A 225 -10.13 -1.33 20.19
C ILE A 225 -9.26 -0.22 20.78
N PHE A 226 -8.48 -0.52 21.83
CA PHE A 226 -7.61 0.48 22.43
C PHE A 226 -6.43 0.85 21.52
N ALA A 227 -5.90 -0.13 20.76
CA ALA A 227 -4.90 0.15 19.73
C ALA A 227 -5.42 1.14 18.67
N LEU A 228 -6.70 1.04 18.27
CA LEU A 228 -7.33 2.01 17.37
C LEU A 228 -7.56 3.37 18.04
N HIS A 229 -7.92 3.42 19.34
CA HIS A 229 -8.02 4.70 20.05
C HIS A 229 -6.72 5.50 20.02
N ARG A 230 -5.56 4.86 20.02
CA ARG A 230 -4.26 5.56 19.87
C ARG A 230 -4.11 6.31 18.55
N LEU A 231 -4.88 5.93 17.52
CA LEU A 231 -4.85 6.54 16.20
C LEU A 231 -5.91 7.63 16.02
N PHE A 232 -7.07 7.47 16.67
CA PHE A 232 -8.25 8.31 16.41
C PHE A 232 -8.72 9.16 17.59
N SER A 233 -8.22 8.91 18.80
CA SER A 233 -8.87 9.38 20.03
C SER A 233 -7.87 9.96 21.03
N GLU A 234 -6.88 10.70 20.54
CA GLU A 234 -5.83 11.31 21.36
C GLU A 234 -6.40 12.08 22.57
N ASP A 235 -7.49 12.81 22.37
CA ASP A 235 -8.15 13.64 23.38
C ASP A 235 -8.86 12.88 24.51
N ILE A 236 -9.26 11.62 24.27
CA ILE A 236 -9.91 10.76 25.29
C ILE A 236 -9.07 9.52 25.64
N LEU A 237 -7.84 9.41 25.13
CA LEU A 237 -7.05 8.18 25.21
C LEU A 237 -6.76 7.81 26.67
N ALA A 238 -6.29 8.77 27.47
CA ALA A 238 -5.99 8.58 28.89
C ALA A 238 -7.24 8.21 29.70
N TRP A 239 -8.35 8.90 29.46
CA TRP A 239 -9.63 8.58 30.09
C TRP A 239 -10.11 7.16 29.74
N THR A 240 -9.96 6.77 28.47
CA THR A 240 -10.35 5.44 27.98
C THR A 240 -9.49 4.36 28.64
N GLU A 241 -8.19 4.60 28.78
CA GLU A 241 -7.27 3.69 29.44
C GLU A 241 -7.65 3.49 30.91
N GLU A 242 -7.78 4.58 31.66
CA GLU A 242 -8.11 4.58 33.09
C GLU A 242 -9.44 3.85 33.36
N ASN A 243 -10.48 4.19 32.60
CA ASN A 243 -11.81 3.62 32.80
C ASN A 243 -11.93 2.18 32.28
N CYS A 244 -11.11 1.78 31.30
CA CYS A 244 -10.99 0.39 30.91
C CYS A 244 -10.34 -0.45 32.02
N ARG A 245 -9.21 0.04 32.56
CA ARG A 245 -8.45 -0.63 33.63
C ARG A 245 -9.25 -0.78 34.92
N SER A 246 -9.96 0.27 35.34
CA SER A 246 -10.81 0.23 36.55
C SER A 246 -12.08 -0.60 36.37
N GLY A 247 -12.46 -0.91 35.13
CA GLY A 247 -13.69 -1.61 34.82
C GLY A 247 -14.93 -0.71 34.66
N ALA A 248 -14.80 0.59 34.95
CA ALA A 248 -15.89 1.57 34.91
C ALA A 248 -16.51 1.72 33.51
N LEU A 249 -15.69 1.65 32.46
CA LEU A 249 -16.11 1.70 31.06
C LEU A 249 -16.44 0.30 30.53
N GLY A 250 -17.64 0.14 29.96
CA GLY A 250 -18.04 -1.08 29.27
C GLY A 250 -17.48 -1.16 27.84
N CYS A 251 -17.19 -2.36 27.34
CA CYS A 251 -16.64 -2.53 25.98
C CYS A 251 -17.58 -2.02 24.87
N VAL A 252 -18.90 -2.09 25.07
CA VAL A 252 -19.88 -1.58 24.10
C VAL A 252 -19.82 -0.07 23.99
N GLU A 253 -19.75 0.63 25.13
CA GLU A 253 -19.62 2.09 25.19
C GLU A 253 -18.27 2.55 24.62
N CYS A 254 -17.17 1.89 24.99
CA CYS A 254 -15.84 2.13 24.44
C CYS A 254 -15.82 2.04 22.90
N LYS A 255 -16.44 0.99 22.34
CA LYS A 255 -16.60 0.82 20.89
C LYS A 255 -17.46 1.91 20.25
N GLY A 256 -18.50 2.37 20.94
CA GLY A 256 -19.31 3.51 20.51
C GLY A 256 -18.47 4.76 20.36
N ASN A 257 -17.71 5.11 21.41
CA ASN A 257 -16.81 6.25 21.41
C ASN A 257 -15.77 6.17 20.29
N LEU A 258 -15.16 4.99 20.07
CA LEU A 258 -14.22 4.80 18.96
C LEU A 258 -14.89 5.03 17.60
N ALA A 259 -16.08 4.45 17.40
CA ALA A 259 -16.78 4.55 16.13
C ALA A 259 -17.11 6.01 15.79
N ASP A 260 -17.53 6.82 16.77
CA ASP A 260 -17.75 8.26 16.58
C ASP A 260 -16.48 8.94 16.06
N ARG A 261 -15.31 8.65 16.65
CA ARG A 261 -14.04 9.25 16.23
C ARG A 261 -13.60 8.81 14.84
N ILE A 262 -13.78 7.54 14.48
CA ILE A 262 -13.46 7.05 13.14
C ILE A 262 -14.38 7.71 12.11
N VAL A 263 -15.67 7.85 12.42
CA VAL A 263 -16.65 8.51 11.54
C VAL A 263 -16.27 9.97 11.31
N GLU A 264 -15.98 10.74 12.37
CA GLU A 264 -15.56 12.12 12.23
C GLU A 264 -14.21 12.26 11.50
N TYR A 265 -13.24 11.40 11.80
CA TYR A 265 -11.93 11.43 11.16
C TYR A 265 -12.00 11.25 9.65
N PHE A 266 -12.83 10.32 9.15
CA PHE A 266 -12.98 10.07 7.71
C PHE A 266 -14.08 10.91 7.05
N ARG A 267 -14.79 11.79 7.79
CA ARG A 267 -15.81 12.68 7.20
C ARG A 267 -15.22 13.57 6.10
N PRO A 268 -14.11 14.31 6.31
CA PRO A 268 -13.52 15.15 5.25
C PRO A 268 -13.08 14.35 4.04
N PHE A 269 -12.52 13.15 4.27
CA PHE A 269 -12.13 12.23 3.20
C PHE A 269 -13.34 11.83 2.35
N ARG A 270 -14.45 11.41 2.98
CA ARG A 270 -15.66 10.97 2.25
C ARG A 270 -16.33 12.12 1.50
N GLU A 271 -16.40 13.31 2.10
CA GLU A 271 -16.92 14.52 1.45
C GLU A 271 -16.11 14.84 0.19
N ARG A 272 -14.78 14.92 0.33
CA ARG A 272 -13.88 15.17 -0.81
C ARG A 272 -13.99 14.10 -1.88
N ARG A 273 -14.10 12.83 -1.48
CA ARG A 273 -14.23 11.72 -2.42
C ARG A 273 -15.56 11.78 -3.19
N ALA A 274 -16.66 12.15 -2.54
CA ALA A 274 -17.95 12.33 -3.20
C ALA A 274 -17.93 13.46 -4.24
N GLU A 275 -17.23 14.56 -3.96
CA GLU A 275 -16.99 15.63 -4.95
C GLU A 275 -16.22 15.12 -6.17
N LEU A 276 -15.18 14.31 -5.96
CA LEU A 276 -14.37 13.73 -7.03
C LEU A 276 -15.16 12.71 -7.86
N GLU A 277 -16.03 11.91 -7.22
CA GLU A 277 -16.91 10.96 -7.92
C GLU A 277 -17.90 11.66 -8.86
N ALA A 278 -18.34 12.86 -8.49
CA ALA A 278 -19.21 13.68 -9.34
C ALA A 278 -18.52 14.16 -10.63
N ASN A 279 -17.19 14.00 -10.75
CA ASN A 279 -16.45 14.17 -11.99
C ASN A 279 -15.97 12.81 -12.56
N PRO A 280 -16.72 12.19 -13.49
CA PRO A 280 -16.32 10.93 -14.09
C PRO A 280 -14.96 10.95 -14.81
N GLY A 281 -14.50 12.09 -15.33
CA GLY A 281 -13.25 12.17 -16.09
C GLY A 281 -11.98 12.31 -15.24
N ILE A 282 -12.11 12.68 -13.96
CA ILE A 282 -10.96 13.14 -13.16
C ILE A 282 -9.85 12.09 -13.02
N ALA A 283 -10.21 10.81 -12.89
CA ALA A 283 -9.22 9.75 -12.74
C ALA A 283 -8.37 9.58 -14.01
N ASP A 284 -9.01 9.61 -15.18
CA ASP A 284 -8.33 9.48 -16.47
C ASP A 284 -7.48 10.72 -16.77
N GLU A 285 -7.98 11.92 -16.43
CA GLU A 285 -7.23 13.17 -16.57
C GLU A 285 -5.96 13.17 -15.72
N VAL A 286 -6.06 12.75 -14.46
CA VAL A 286 -4.92 12.66 -13.54
C VAL A 286 -3.89 11.66 -14.04
N LEU A 287 -4.32 10.46 -14.45
CA LEU A 287 -3.41 9.43 -14.98
C LEU A 287 -2.76 9.87 -16.30
N ALA A 288 -3.49 10.53 -17.20
CA ALA A 288 -2.95 11.08 -18.43
C ALA A 288 -1.90 12.17 -18.16
N ALA A 289 -2.16 13.05 -17.20
CA ALA A 289 -1.21 14.08 -16.77
C ALA A 289 0.04 13.45 -16.13
N GLY A 290 -0.13 12.45 -15.26
CA GLY A 290 0.99 11.73 -14.64
C GLY A 290 1.83 10.97 -15.67
N ARG A 291 1.19 10.33 -16.64
CA ARG A 291 1.88 9.71 -17.79
C ARG A 291 2.72 10.71 -18.55
N ALA A 292 2.18 11.89 -18.84
CA ALA A 292 2.91 12.94 -19.55
C ALA A 292 4.13 13.44 -18.76
N ARG A 293 4.05 13.50 -17.42
CA ARG A 293 5.17 13.89 -16.55
C ARG A 293 6.25 12.81 -16.43
N VAL A 294 5.86 11.54 -16.30
CA VAL A 294 6.83 10.44 -16.09
C VAL A 294 7.54 10.04 -17.39
N ARG A 295 6.90 10.24 -18.56
CA ARG A 295 7.40 9.77 -19.85
C ARG A 295 8.81 10.26 -20.21
N PRO A 296 9.15 11.55 -20.09
CA PRO A 296 10.52 12.01 -20.39
C PRO A 296 11.60 11.34 -19.53
N ILE A 297 11.28 11.06 -18.26
CA ILE A 297 12.21 10.38 -17.33
C ILE A 297 12.42 8.94 -17.76
N VAL A 298 11.33 8.24 -18.09
CA VAL A 298 11.37 6.86 -18.57
C VAL A 298 12.14 6.76 -19.89
N GLU A 299 11.88 7.66 -20.83
CA GLU A 299 12.55 7.70 -22.14
C GLU A 299 14.06 7.91 -21.98
N ASP A 300 14.47 8.83 -21.09
CA ASP A 300 15.89 9.06 -20.77
C ASP A 300 16.54 7.83 -20.13
N THR A 301 15.89 7.21 -19.13
CA THR A 301 16.38 5.98 -18.49
C THR A 301 16.54 4.86 -19.52
N MET A 302 15.54 4.62 -20.36
CA MET A 302 15.60 3.56 -21.36
C MET A 302 16.62 3.84 -22.46
N LYS A 303 16.79 5.09 -22.86
CA LYS A 303 17.86 5.47 -23.78
C LYS A 303 19.22 5.10 -23.19
N ALA A 304 19.49 5.49 -21.93
CA ALA A 304 20.74 5.17 -21.27
C ALA A 304 20.97 3.65 -21.11
N VAL A 305 19.91 2.89 -20.78
CA VAL A 305 19.97 1.42 -20.72
C VAL A 305 20.32 0.81 -22.09
N ARG A 306 19.62 1.21 -23.16
CA ARG A 306 19.85 0.69 -24.51
C ARG A 306 21.24 1.03 -25.03
N ASP A 307 21.72 2.25 -24.77
CA ASP A 307 23.07 2.70 -25.12
C ASP A 307 24.13 1.85 -24.39
N ALA A 308 23.96 1.62 -23.08
CA ALA A 308 24.89 0.80 -22.28
C ALA A 308 24.92 -0.68 -22.70
N MET A 309 23.77 -1.22 -23.13
CA MET A 309 23.64 -2.57 -23.67
C MET A 309 24.02 -2.68 -25.15
N ARG A 310 24.36 -1.57 -25.82
CA ARG A 310 24.78 -1.50 -27.24
C ARG A 310 23.69 -1.96 -28.22
N PHE A 311 22.44 -1.60 -27.96
CA PHE A 311 21.34 -1.80 -28.92
C PHE A 311 21.23 -0.67 -29.96
N ALA A 312 22.01 0.40 -29.81
CA ALA A 312 22.12 1.53 -30.71
C ALA A 312 23.47 1.53 -31.46
#